data_AF-A0A7X8DAL3-F1
#
_entry.id   AF-A0A7X8DAL3-F1
#
_cell.length_a   1.000
_cell.length_b   1.000
_cell.length_c   1.000
_cell.angle_alpha   90.00
_cell.angle_beta   90.00
_cell.angle_gamma   90.00
#
_symmetry.space_group_name_H-M   'P 1'
#
loop_
_entity.id
_entity.type
_entity.pdbx_description
1 polymer ?
#
loop_
_entity_poly.entity_id
_entity_poly.type
_entity_poly.pdbx_seq_one_letter_code
_entity_poly.pdbx_strand_id
1 'polypeptide(L)'
;MKKTISLLLAATLLLSVLALPALAAKPGDVVTISIPYICEFLGVVGINYSISEGLDFVSAYGSEEMEVLHSNRWSFLGGHLSHVKNSSLILKVKVKDDANPIEKVNVTQVVAMWKDDDYIGTPSEHKIIVDAPTRGALPETEIDASETEDIPDIPDIPLPTVYPNNTMCIMGPRLRDIAPGSTDKWYMVTPVDISQDGEQVFPLVASNMYCVGAAIVAVKDGQLTVSYQTLDGITVHSEYLAIYPDIEAAVADNATELGGESLKFGKPISIADDLAGNTSVLLLMCNNVTYNTDVKGLCRFYSSAPNIKDLFEHMQDIIK
;
A
#
# COMPACT_ATOMS: atom_id res chain seq x y z
N MET A 1 -27.42 -6.87 32.63
CA MET A 1 -27.80 -7.36 31.28
C MET A 1 -26.88 -6.89 30.14
N LYS A 2 -25.60 -6.55 30.39
CA LYS A 2 -24.66 -6.08 29.33
C LYS A 2 -23.50 -7.03 29.01
N LYS A 3 -23.36 -8.15 29.72
CA LYS A 3 -22.22 -9.08 29.54
C LYS A 3 -22.54 -10.34 28.71
N THR A 4 -23.80 -10.61 28.39
CA THR A 4 -24.21 -11.81 27.64
C THR A 4 -24.35 -11.57 26.13
N ILE A 5 -24.48 -10.32 25.67
CA ILE A 5 -24.58 -10.01 24.23
C ILE A 5 -23.19 -10.00 23.56
N SER A 6 -22.13 -9.66 24.29
CA SER A 6 -20.75 -9.62 23.75
C SER A 6 -20.17 -11.02 23.47
N LEU A 7 -20.60 -12.05 24.22
CA LEU A 7 -20.16 -13.43 23.96
C LEU A 7 -20.89 -14.06 22.77
N LEU A 8 -22.13 -13.66 22.50
CA LEU A 8 -22.89 -14.17 21.35
C LEU A 8 -22.34 -13.64 20.03
N LEU A 9 -21.86 -12.39 19.98
CA LEU A 9 -21.23 -11.84 18.77
C LEU A 9 -19.87 -12.48 18.47
N ALA A 10 -19.06 -12.75 19.51
CA ALA A 10 -17.78 -13.46 19.37
C ALA A 10 -17.98 -14.93 18.97
N ALA A 11 -19.05 -15.58 19.45
CA ALA A 11 -19.40 -16.95 19.07
C ALA A 11 -19.94 -17.04 17.63
N THR A 12 -20.69 -16.04 17.13
CA THR A 12 -21.13 -16.02 15.73
C THR A 12 -19.99 -15.75 14.74
N LEU A 13 -18.95 -15.00 15.14
CA LEU A 13 -17.76 -14.79 14.32
C LEU A 13 -16.80 -15.98 14.32
N LEU A 14 -16.72 -16.76 15.40
CA LEU A 14 -15.97 -18.02 15.39
C LEU A 14 -16.66 -19.13 14.59
N LEU A 15 -17.99 -19.08 14.42
CA LEU A 15 -18.72 -20.06 13.59
C LEU A 15 -18.76 -19.72 12.09
N SER A 16 -18.44 -18.49 11.68
CA SER A 16 -18.29 -18.13 10.25
C SER A 16 -16.89 -18.38 9.69
N VAL A 17 -15.92 -18.77 10.52
CA VAL A 17 -14.60 -19.26 10.08
C VAL A 17 -14.70 -20.71 9.54
N LEU A 18 -15.85 -21.37 9.70
CA LEU A 18 -16.12 -22.68 9.11
C LEU A 18 -16.59 -22.51 7.64
N ALA A 19 -15.62 -22.59 6.74
CA ALA A 19 -15.76 -22.73 5.29
C ALA A 19 -16.42 -21.56 4.56
N LEU A 20 -15.60 -20.58 4.15
CA LEU A 20 -15.92 -19.80 2.95
C LEU A 20 -16.21 -20.81 1.81
N PRO A 21 -17.37 -20.73 1.13
CA PRO A 21 -17.70 -21.68 0.09
C PRO A 21 -16.64 -21.58 -1.01
N ALA A 22 -16.05 -22.71 -1.38
CA ALA A 22 -15.08 -22.74 -2.45
C ALA A 22 -15.74 -22.27 -3.75
N LEU A 23 -15.10 -21.34 -4.45
CA LEU A 23 -15.63 -20.78 -5.70
C LEU A 23 -15.35 -21.77 -6.83
N ALA A 24 -16.39 -22.32 -7.44
CA ALA A 24 -16.23 -23.14 -8.63
C ALA A 24 -15.93 -22.24 -9.84
N ALA A 25 -14.87 -22.55 -10.59
CA ALA A 25 -14.46 -21.81 -11.78
C ALA A 25 -13.91 -22.75 -12.84
N LYS A 26 -13.85 -22.28 -14.08
CA LYS A 26 -13.16 -22.94 -15.18
C LYS A 26 -11.95 -22.13 -15.61
N PRO A 27 -10.96 -22.74 -16.28
CA PRO A 27 -9.92 -21.98 -16.95
C PRO A 27 -10.50 -20.87 -17.84
N GLY A 28 -9.91 -19.68 -17.74
CA GLY A 28 -10.37 -18.46 -18.40
C GLY A 28 -11.39 -17.62 -17.62
N ASP A 29 -12.05 -18.18 -16.60
CA ASP A 29 -13.02 -17.43 -15.79
C ASP A 29 -12.34 -16.36 -14.95
N VAL A 30 -13.04 -15.23 -14.76
CA VAL A 30 -12.67 -14.20 -13.79
C VAL A 30 -13.48 -14.42 -12.52
N VAL A 31 -12.79 -14.79 -11.45
CA VAL A 31 -13.36 -15.04 -10.12
C VAL A 31 -13.26 -13.76 -9.29
N THR A 32 -14.36 -13.39 -8.64
CA THR A 32 -14.42 -12.23 -7.74
C THR A 32 -14.40 -12.70 -6.30
N ILE A 33 -13.49 -12.15 -5.52
CA ILE A 33 -13.27 -12.44 -4.10
C ILE A 33 -13.57 -11.16 -3.32
N SER A 34 -14.48 -11.26 -2.36
CA SER A 34 -14.83 -10.17 -1.46
C SER A 34 -14.15 -10.39 -0.11
N ILE A 35 -13.28 -9.46 0.27
CA ILE A 35 -12.52 -9.52 1.52
C ILE A 35 -13.08 -8.42 2.45
N PRO A 36 -13.91 -8.79 3.43
CA PRO A 36 -14.58 -7.81 4.28
C PRO A 36 -13.64 -7.18 5.30
N TYR A 37 -13.89 -5.91 5.62
CA TYR A 37 -13.21 -5.19 6.69
C TYR A 37 -14.13 -4.13 7.33
N ILE A 38 -13.80 -3.73 8.55
CA ILE A 38 -14.54 -2.77 9.38
C ILE A 38 -13.64 -1.57 9.66
N CYS A 39 -13.99 -0.38 9.15
CA CYS A 39 -13.21 0.83 9.35
C CYS A 39 -14.08 1.90 10.02
N GLU A 40 -13.83 2.26 11.28
CA GLU A 40 -14.75 3.19 11.98
C GLU A 40 -14.52 4.70 11.65
N PHE A 41 -13.56 5.04 10.79
CA PHE A 41 -13.12 6.41 10.48
C PHE A 41 -12.68 6.58 9.02
N LEU A 42 -12.39 7.82 8.59
CA LEU A 42 -11.62 8.10 7.37
C LEU A 42 -10.26 7.41 7.54
N GLY A 43 -9.96 6.43 6.70
CA GLY A 43 -8.80 5.57 6.90
C GLY A 43 -8.29 4.96 5.60
N VAL A 44 -6.97 4.79 5.55
CA VAL A 44 -6.28 4.04 4.50
C VAL A 44 -6.31 2.56 4.88
N VAL A 45 -6.78 1.73 3.96
CA VAL A 45 -6.91 0.29 4.12
C VAL A 45 -5.82 -0.39 3.32
N GLY A 46 -4.99 -1.16 4.01
CA GLY A 46 -3.96 -2.01 3.42
C GLY A 46 -4.36 -3.48 3.53
N ILE A 47 -4.34 -4.21 2.42
CA ILE A 47 -4.65 -5.64 2.40
C ILE A 47 -3.57 -6.37 1.63
N ASN A 48 -2.93 -7.34 2.30
CA ASN A 48 -1.92 -8.21 1.70
C ASN A 48 -2.52 -9.58 1.43
N TYR A 49 -2.19 -10.11 0.26
CA TYR A 49 -2.62 -11.44 -0.16
C TYR A 49 -1.58 -12.14 -1.03
N SER A 50 -1.62 -13.46 -1.07
CA SER A 50 -0.96 -14.25 -2.10
C SER A 50 -2.00 -14.91 -2.98
N ILE A 51 -1.82 -14.82 -4.30
CA ILE A 51 -2.58 -15.60 -5.27
C ILE A 51 -1.68 -16.72 -5.78
N SER A 52 -2.22 -17.94 -5.88
CA SER A 52 -1.50 -19.07 -6.45
C SER A 52 -1.08 -18.83 -7.89
N GLU A 53 -0.06 -19.57 -8.36
CA GLU A 53 0.51 -19.39 -9.70
C GLU A 53 -0.47 -19.69 -10.84
N GLY A 54 -1.49 -20.54 -10.64
CA GLY A 54 -2.55 -20.77 -11.63
C GLY A 54 -3.59 -19.64 -11.74
N LEU A 55 -3.38 -18.52 -11.03
CA LEU A 55 -4.25 -17.35 -11.07
C LEU A 55 -3.48 -16.12 -11.58
N ASP A 56 -4.09 -15.38 -12.48
CA ASP A 56 -3.65 -14.05 -12.87
C ASP A 56 -4.41 -12.98 -12.10
N PHE A 57 -3.70 -11.98 -11.61
CA PHE A 57 -4.35 -10.79 -11.07
C PHE A 57 -5.04 -10.00 -12.19
N VAL A 58 -6.29 -9.57 -11.94
CA VAL A 58 -7.04 -8.73 -12.86
C VAL A 58 -7.15 -7.31 -12.32
N SER A 59 -7.70 -7.14 -11.11
CA SER A 59 -7.92 -5.83 -10.50
C SER A 59 -8.24 -5.99 -9.02
N ALA A 60 -7.99 -4.95 -8.21
CA ALA A 60 -8.60 -4.86 -6.88
C ALA A 60 -9.07 -3.44 -6.57
N TYR A 61 -10.25 -3.32 -5.96
CA TYR A 61 -10.90 -2.04 -5.66
C TYR A 61 -11.86 -2.16 -4.47
N GLY A 62 -12.20 -1.06 -3.81
CA GLY A 62 -13.18 -1.04 -2.73
C GLY A 62 -14.61 -1.25 -3.20
N SER A 63 -15.44 -1.93 -2.39
CA SER A 63 -16.89 -2.03 -2.64
C SER A 63 -17.62 -0.70 -2.45
N GLU A 64 -17.03 0.19 -1.65
CA GLU A 64 -17.49 1.56 -1.42
C GLU A 64 -16.52 2.56 -2.07
N GLU A 65 -16.96 3.79 -2.25
CA GLU A 65 -16.14 4.86 -2.85
C GLU A 65 -14.84 5.07 -2.06
N MET A 66 -13.73 4.88 -2.76
CA MET A 66 -12.38 5.05 -2.24
C MET A 66 -11.42 5.40 -3.37
N GLU A 67 -10.38 6.11 -3.00
CA GLU A 67 -9.23 6.33 -3.86
C GLU A 67 -8.29 5.11 -3.78
N VAL A 68 -8.09 4.41 -4.90
CA VAL A 68 -7.19 3.27 -4.97
C VAL A 68 -5.78 3.77 -5.27
N LEU A 69 -4.94 3.79 -4.25
CA LEU A 69 -3.54 4.19 -4.34
C LEU A 69 -2.68 3.09 -4.97
N HIS A 70 -3.04 1.83 -4.70
CA HIS A 70 -2.30 0.67 -5.17
C HIS A 70 -3.18 -0.57 -5.27
N SER A 71 -3.05 -1.34 -6.35
CA SER A 71 -3.57 -2.70 -6.42
C SER A 71 -2.71 -3.55 -7.35
N ASN A 72 -2.29 -4.72 -6.88
CA ASN A 72 -1.56 -5.69 -7.69
C ASN A 72 -1.82 -7.12 -7.19
N ARG A 73 -1.05 -8.09 -7.68
CA ARG A 73 -1.21 -9.51 -7.31
C ARG A 73 -0.85 -9.87 -5.87
N TRP A 74 -0.26 -8.95 -5.10
CA TRP A 74 0.21 -9.19 -3.74
C TRP A 74 -0.45 -8.30 -2.69
N SER A 75 -0.90 -7.11 -3.09
CA SER A 75 -1.45 -6.17 -2.14
C SER A 75 -2.39 -5.15 -2.77
N PHE A 76 -3.16 -4.54 -1.88
CA PHE A 76 -4.08 -3.46 -2.13
C PHE A 76 -3.87 -2.35 -1.11
N LEU A 77 -3.92 -1.10 -1.56
CA LEU A 77 -3.94 0.09 -0.73
C LEU A 77 -4.98 1.07 -1.28
N GLY A 78 -5.92 1.49 -0.44
CA GLY A 78 -6.91 2.49 -0.81
C GLY A 78 -7.37 3.32 0.38
N GLY A 79 -7.77 4.57 0.13
CA GLY A 79 -8.28 5.49 1.14
C GLY A 79 -9.75 5.79 0.92
N HIS A 80 -10.57 5.67 1.97
CA HIS A 80 -11.97 6.08 1.87
C HIS A 80 -12.11 7.60 1.81
N LEU A 81 -12.97 8.09 0.89
CA LEU A 81 -13.30 9.52 0.74
C LEU A 81 -14.47 9.96 1.65
N SER A 82 -15.02 9.03 2.43
CA SER A 82 -16.12 9.27 3.37
C SER A 82 -16.05 8.29 4.55
N HIS A 83 -16.86 8.52 5.61
CA HIS A 83 -16.95 7.59 6.73
C HIS A 83 -17.67 6.29 6.33
N VAL A 84 -16.94 5.17 6.30
CA VAL A 84 -17.44 3.86 5.88
C VAL A 84 -17.19 2.81 6.96
N LYS A 85 -18.24 2.44 7.72
CA LYS A 85 -18.11 1.50 8.85
C LYS A 85 -17.77 0.06 8.43
N ASN A 86 -18.40 -0.43 7.37
CA ASN A 86 -18.20 -1.78 6.85
C ASN A 86 -18.02 -1.67 5.34
N SER A 87 -16.99 -2.32 4.80
CA SER A 87 -16.73 -2.37 3.37
C SER A 87 -16.00 -3.67 3.03
N SER A 88 -15.67 -3.86 1.77
CA SER A 88 -14.90 -5.00 1.29
C SER A 88 -13.92 -4.57 0.21
N LEU A 89 -12.77 -5.22 0.18
CA LEU A 89 -11.94 -5.26 -1.02
C LEU A 89 -12.55 -6.27 -1.99
N ILE A 90 -12.76 -5.82 -3.22
CA ILE A 90 -13.17 -6.66 -4.34
C ILE A 90 -11.91 -6.99 -5.14
N LEU A 91 -11.39 -8.20 -4.96
CA LEU A 91 -10.25 -8.73 -5.69
C LEU A 91 -10.75 -9.61 -6.85
N LYS A 92 -10.31 -9.31 -8.07
CA LYS A 92 -10.58 -10.12 -9.25
C LYS A 92 -9.32 -10.85 -9.70
N VAL A 93 -9.46 -12.16 -9.87
CA VAL A 93 -8.41 -13.05 -10.38
C VAL A 93 -8.94 -13.85 -11.55
N LYS A 94 -8.10 -14.10 -12.55
CA LYS A 94 -8.43 -14.92 -13.72
C LYS A 94 -7.79 -16.29 -13.57
N VAL A 95 -8.54 -17.36 -13.80
CA VAL A 95 -8.01 -18.73 -13.79
C VAL A 95 -7.23 -18.98 -15.08
N LYS A 96 -6.00 -19.45 -14.98
CA LYS A 96 -5.17 -19.81 -16.14
C LYS A 96 -5.57 -21.15 -16.74
N ASP A 97 -5.16 -21.37 -17.98
CA ASP A 97 -5.36 -22.63 -18.71
C ASP A 97 -4.63 -23.82 -18.05
N ASP A 98 -3.53 -23.54 -17.33
CA ASP A 98 -2.69 -24.50 -16.62
C ASP A 98 -2.93 -24.49 -15.10
N ALA A 99 -4.05 -23.95 -14.63
CA ALA A 99 -4.39 -23.90 -13.21
C ALA A 99 -4.57 -25.29 -12.59
N ASN A 100 -4.15 -25.43 -11.34
CA ASN A 100 -4.35 -26.64 -10.55
C ASN A 100 -5.84 -26.81 -10.21
N PRO A 101 -6.30 -28.05 -9.90
CA PRO A 101 -7.69 -28.30 -9.51
C PRO A 101 -8.18 -27.48 -8.31
N ILE A 102 -7.26 -27.04 -7.45
CA ILE A 102 -7.55 -26.15 -6.33
C ILE A 102 -6.53 -25.02 -6.34
N GLU A 103 -7.00 -23.82 -6.61
CA GLU A 103 -6.23 -22.59 -6.48
C GLU A 103 -6.63 -21.81 -5.23
N LYS A 104 -5.73 -20.95 -4.75
CA LYS A 104 -5.90 -20.26 -3.48
C LYS A 104 -5.61 -18.77 -3.61
N VAL A 105 -6.38 -18.01 -2.85
CA VAL A 105 -6.02 -16.64 -2.47
C VAL A 105 -5.94 -16.59 -0.95
N ASN A 106 -4.75 -16.34 -0.43
CA ASN A 106 -4.51 -16.24 1.01
C ASN A 106 -4.37 -14.77 1.38
N VAL A 107 -5.38 -14.21 2.03
CA VAL A 107 -5.31 -12.90 2.66
C VAL A 107 -4.52 -13.04 3.94
N THR A 108 -3.33 -12.46 3.97
CA THR A 108 -2.41 -12.56 5.11
C THR A 108 -2.61 -11.44 6.11
N GLN A 109 -3.11 -10.29 5.66
CA GLN A 109 -3.29 -9.12 6.50
C GLN A 109 -4.37 -8.20 5.95
N VAL A 110 -5.18 -7.63 6.86
CA VAL A 110 -6.14 -6.56 6.59
C VAL A 110 -6.00 -5.53 7.70
N VAL A 111 -5.46 -4.36 7.36
CA VAL A 111 -5.12 -3.31 8.34
C VAL A 111 -5.69 -1.96 7.93
N ALA A 112 -6.09 -1.18 8.93
CA ALA A 112 -6.20 0.26 8.79
C ALA A 112 -4.84 0.85 9.13
N MET A 113 -4.32 1.72 8.28
CA MET A 113 -3.30 2.65 8.74
C MET A 113 -3.94 3.62 9.73
N TRP A 114 -3.13 4.20 10.64
CA TRP A 114 -3.54 5.24 11.60
C TRP A 114 -4.25 4.77 12.89
N LYS A 115 -4.29 3.46 13.16
CA LYS A 115 -4.64 2.93 14.49
C LYS A 115 -3.65 1.84 14.88
N ASP A 116 -3.03 1.96 16.05
CA ASP A 116 -2.06 0.98 16.58
C ASP A 116 -2.65 -0.43 16.51
N ASP A 117 -2.02 -1.32 15.72
CA ASP A 117 -2.25 -2.77 15.63
C ASP A 117 -3.69 -3.28 15.43
N ASP A 118 -4.63 -2.43 15.04
CA ASP A 118 -6.02 -2.85 14.91
C ASP A 118 -6.27 -3.52 13.55
N TYR A 119 -6.33 -4.86 13.59
CA TYR A 119 -6.83 -5.69 12.51
C TYR A 119 -8.30 -5.35 12.25
N ILE A 120 -8.54 -4.63 11.15
CA ILE A 120 -9.88 -4.26 10.70
C ILE A 120 -10.57 -5.39 9.93
N GLY A 121 -9.85 -6.45 9.62
CA GLY A 121 -10.39 -7.67 9.01
C GLY A 121 -9.56 -8.87 9.40
N THR A 122 -10.09 -10.05 9.11
CA THR A 122 -9.45 -11.32 9.49
C THR A 122 -8.70 -11.90 8.29
N PRO A 123 -7.43 -12.33 8.49
CA PRO A 123 -6.75 -13.18 7.51
C PRO A 123 -7.64 -14.36 7.10
N SER A 124 -7.66 -14.68 5.82
CA SER A 124 -8.61 -15.64 5.25
C SER A 124 -8.02 -16.36 4.05
N GLU A 125 -8.40 -17.62 3.86
CA GLU A 125 -8.08 -18.40 2.67
C GLU A 125 -9.34 -18.55 1.83
N HIS A 126 -9.28 -18.15 0.57
CA HIS A 126 -10.32 -18.36 -0.43
C HIS A 126 -9.85 -19.44 -1.39
N LYS A 127 -10.59 -20.56 -1.43
CA LYS A 127 -10.32 -21.67 -2.36
C LYS A 127 -11.14 -21.49 -3.63
N ILE A 128 -10.49 -21.67 -4.77
CA ILE A 128 -11.11 -21.74 -6.09
C ILE A 128 -10.98 -23.18 -6.58
N ILE A 129 -12.10 -23.88 -6.75
CA ILE A 129 -12.11 -25.24 -7.32
C ILE A 129 -12.20 -25.08 -8.83
N VAL A 130 -11.11 -25.40 -9.52
CA VAL A 130 -11.01 -25.34 -10.96
C VAL A 130 -11.54 -26.65 -11.55
N ASP A 131 -12.44 -26.54 -12.51
CA ASP A 131 -13.09 -27.67 -13.17
C ASP A 131 -13.71 -28.68 -12.19
N ALA A 132 -14.45 -28.14 -11.21
CA ALA A 132 -15.18 -28.93 -10.22
C ALA A 132 -15.98 -30.04 -10.94
N PRO A 133 -15.70 -31.33 -10.69
CA PRO A 133 -16.45 -32.41 -11.31
C PRO A 133 -17.92 -32.27 -10.89
N THR A 134 -18.83 -32.34 -11.85
CA THR A 134 -20.27 -32.33 -11.60
C THR A 134 -20.61 -33.41 -10.58
N ARG A 135 -20.87 -32.99 -9.33
CA ARG A 135 -21.34 -33.74 -8.15
C ARG A 135 -21.53 -35.25 -8.35
N GLY A 136 -20.56 -36.04 -7.87
CA GLY A 136 -20.70 -37.47 -7.63
C GLY A 136 -19.38 -38.13 -7.18
N ALA A 137 -19.35 -38.62 -5.93
CA ALA A 137 -18.28 -39.35 -5.24
C ALA A 137 -17.10 -38.51 -4.71
N LEU A 138 -17.16 -38.18 -3.41
CA LEU A 138 -15.98 -37.98 -2.58
C LEU A 138 -15.33 -39.35 -2.35
N PRO A 139 -14.01 -39.54 -2.54
CA PRO A 139 -13.34 -40.66 -1.91
C PRO A 139 -13.06 -40.28 -0.45
N GLU A 140 -13.55 -41.10 0.47
CA GLU A 140 -13.06 -41.14 1.84
C GLU A 140 -11.65 -41.74 1.80
N THR A 141 -10.63 -40.99 2.19
CA THR A 141 -9.29 -41.56 2.43
C THR A 141 -9.04 -41.63 3.93
N GLU A 142 -8.98 -42.88 4.41
CA GLU A 142 -8.43 -43.26 5.70
C GLU A 142 -6.99 -42.75 5.84
N ILE A 143 -6.68 -42.15 6.98
CA ILE A 143 -5.31 -41.72 7.32
C ILE A 143 -4.61 -42.94 7.90
N ASP A 144 -3.73 -43.55 7.11
CA ASP A 144 -2.77 -44.55 7.60
C ASP A 144 -1.58 -43.83 8.23
N ALA A 145 -1.26 -44.19 9.47
CA ALA A 145 -0.23 -43.58 10.29
C ALA A 145 0.95 -44.53 10.42
N SER A 146 1.71 -44.74 9.33
CA SER A 146 3.01 -45.41 9.42
C SER A 146 3.95 -45.13 8.24
N GLU A 147 4.31 -43.87 7.98
CA GLU A 147 5.54 -43.58 7.20
C GLU A 147 6.29 -42.39 7.82
N THR A 148 7.39 -42.69 8.51
CA THR A 148 8.46 -41.74 8.79
C THR A 148 9.39 -41.75 7.59
N GLU A 149 9.24 -40.77 6.70
CA GLU A 149 10.21 -40.49 5.64
C GLU A 149 10.92 -39.15 5.86
N ASP A 150 12.11 -39.08 5.28
CA ASP A 150 13.21 -38.16 5.54
C ASP A 150 12.81 -36.68 5.57
N ILE A 151 13.39 -35.95 6.55
CA ILE A 151 13.25 -34.49 6.63
C ILE A 151 13.97 -33.88 5.42
N PRO A 152 13.27 -33.21 4.49
CA PRO A 152 13.92 -32.51 3.39
C PRO A 152 14.80 -31.38 3.94
N ASP A 153 15.98 -31.19 3.33
CA ASP A 153 16.88 -30.08 3.64
C ASP A 153 16.09 -28.77 3.71
N ILE A 154 16.18 -28.09 4.86
CA ILE A 154 15.56 -26.79 5.08
C ILE A 154 16.10 -25.84 3.99
N PRO A 155 15.24 -25.26 3.13
CA PRO A 155 15.70 -24.31 2.14
C PRO A 155 16.38 -23.14 2.84
N ASP A 156 17.59 -22.79 2.39
CA ASP A 156 18.35 -21.63 2.84
C ASP A 156 17.46 -20.39 2.68
N ILE A 157 16.88 -19.90 3.79
CA ILE A 157 16.04 -18.69 3.76
C ILE A 157 16.98 -17.53 3.48
N PRO A 158 16.83 -16.81 2.36
CA PRO A 158 17.72 -15.70 2.04
C PRO A 158 17.63 -14.66 3.16
N LEU A 159 18.79 -14.31 3.73
CA LEU A 159 18.86 -13.33 4.81
C LEU A 159 18.30 -11.97 4.34
N PRO A 160 17.62 -11.22 5.22
CA PRO A 160 17.19 -9.86 4.94
C PRO A 160 18.32 -9.02 4.34
N THR A 161 18.05 -8.40 3.19
CA THR A 161 18.98 -7.43 2.61
C THR A 161 18.82 -6.11 3.36
N VAL A 162 19.91 -5.57 3.89
CA VAL A 162 19.93 -4.27 4.57
C VAL A 162 20.32 -3.18 3.59
N TYR A 163 19.54 -2.10 3.56
CA TYR A 163 19.78 -0.88 2.80
C TYR A 163 20.15 0.25 3.75
N PRO A 164 21.45 0.47 4.04
CA PRO A 164 21.88 1.50 4.97
C PRO A 164 21.88 2.89 4.33
N ASN A 165 21.52 3.92 5.11
CA ASN A 165 21.69 5.35 4.78
C ASN A 165 21.16 5.76 3.40
N ASN A 166 20.02 5.20 2.99
CA ASN A 166 19.37 5.48 1.72
C ASN A 166 18.43 6.68 1.80
N THR A 167 18.17 7.32 0.66
CA THR A 167 17.18 8.40 0.57
C THR A 167 15.76 7.83 0.56
N MET A 168 14.90 8.39 1.40
CA MET A 168 13.45 8.22 1.41
C MET A 168 12.79 9.50 0.95
N CYS A 169 12.11 9.46 -0.20
CA CYS A 169 11.42 10.61 -0.76
C CYS A 169 9.90 10.48 -0.67
N ILE A 170 9.19 11.59 -0.63
CA ILE A 170 7.77 11.60 -1.01
C ILE A 170 7.64 11.17 -2.48
N MET A 171 6.67 10.31 -2.78
CA MET A 171 6.51 9.72 -4.10
C MET A 171 6.05 10.75 -5.13
N GLY A 172 6.87 10.96 -6.15
CA GLY A 172 6.54 11.81 -7.28
C GLY A 172 7.54 11.68 -8.41
N PRO A 173 7.39 12.45 -9.50
CA PRO A 173 8.38 12.49 -10.57
C PRO A 173 9.76 12.89 -10.05
N ARG A 174 10.80 12.32 -10.66
CA ARG A 174 12.18 12.63 -10.30
C ARG A 174 12.61 13.92 -10.97
N LEU A 175 13.29 14.80 -10.24
CA LEU A 175 13.80 16.07 -10.79
C LEU A 175 14.62 15.87 -12.07
N ARG A 176 15.49 14.85 -12.09
CA ARG A 176 16.30 14.49 -13.27
C ARG A 176 15.50 14.06 -14.51
N ASP A 177 14.29 13.56 -14.32
CA ASP A 177 13.42 13.07 -15.40
C ASP A 177 12.58 14.23 -15.96
N ILE A 178 12.15 15.15 -15.10
CA ILE A 178 11.30 16.30 -15.48
C ILE A 178 12.07 17.56 -15.87
N ALA A 179 13.32 17.69 -15.41
CA ALA A 179 14.26 18.71 -15.84
C ALA A 179 15.59 18.02 -16.27
N PRO A 180 15.64 17.40 -17.46
CA PRO A 180 16.82 16.66 -17.90
C PRO A 180 18.09 17.51 -17.91
N GLY A 181 19.16 16.98 -17.31
CA GLY A 181 20.46 17.66 -17.22
C GLY A 181 20.61 18.63 -16.04
N SER A 182 19.57 18.80 -15.22
CA SER A 182 19.62 19.66 -14.02
C SER A 182 20.32 19.01 -12.81
N THR A 183 20.19 17.69 -12.65
CA THR A 183 20.78 16.92 -11.55
C THR A 183 20.93 15.45 -11.93
N ASP A 184 21.86 14.74 -11.29
CA ASP A 184 22.00 13.28 -11.36
C ASP A 184 21.31 12.55 -10.19
N LYS A 185 20.78 13.31 -9.22
CA LYS A 185 20.16 12.78 -8.01
C LYS A 185 18.79 12.18 -8.29
N TRP A 186 18.38 11.26 -7.42
CA TRP A 186 17.10 10.54 -7.49
C TRP A 186 16.01 11.23 -6.66
N TYR A 187 16.14 12.54 -6.41
CA TYR A 187 15.16 13.30 -5.64
C TYR A 187 13.84 13.37 -6.40
N MET A 188 12.76 13.19 -5.65
CA MET A 188 11.40 13.27 -6.16
C MET A 188 10.74 14.54 -5.65
N VAL A 189 9.91 15.14 -6.50
CA VAL A 189 9.02 16.24 -6.13
C VAL A 189 7.58 15.83 -6.36
N THR A 190 6.69 16.27 -5.49
CA THR A 190 5.26 15.97 -5.58
C THR A 190 4.49 17.27 -5.72
N PRO A 191 3.73 17.49 -6.81
CA PRO A 191 2.84 18.62 -6.90
C PRO A 191 1.69 18.44 -5.90
N VAL A 192 1.38 19.47 -5.14
CA VAL A 192 0.31 19.45 -4.13
C VAL A 192 -0.55 20.70 -4.29
N ASP A 193 -1.86 20.49 -4.38
CA ASP A 193 -2.85 21.55 -4.28
C ASP A 193 -3.19 21.78 -2.80
N ILE A 194 -2.86 22.95 -2.28
CA ILE A 194 -3.11 23.38 -0.90
C ILE A 194 -4.17 24.48 -0.82
N SER A 195 -5.02 24.62 -1.86
CA SER A 195 -6.06 25.66 -1.94
C SER A 195 -7.25 25.43 -1.01
N GLN A 196 -7.49 24.18 -0.59
CA GLN A 196 -8.62 23.79 0.24
C GLN A 196 -8.14 23.09 1.52
N ASP A 197 -8.90 23.28 2.60
CA ASP A 197 -8.72 22.52 3.83
C ASP A 197 -8.96 21.02 3.58
N GLY A 198 -8.09 20.18 4.15
CA GLY A 198 -8.12 18.74 3.95
C GLY A 198 -6.77 18.08 4.18
N GLU A 199 -6.72 16.77 4.02
CA GLU A 199 -5.50 15.98 4.14
C GLU A 199 -5.27 15.20 2.85
N GLN A 200 -4.02 15.24 2.37
CA GLN A 200 -3.54 14.45 1.24
C GLN A 200 -2.43 13.53 1.74
N VAL A 201 -2.46 12.28 1.31
CA VAL A 201 -1.52 11.25 1.77
C VAL A 201 -0.75 10.69 0.59
N PHE A 202 0.58 10.78 0.66
CA PHE A 202 1.48 10.36 -0.40
C PHE A 202 2.40 9.25 0.08
N PRO A 203 2.65 8.19 -0.70
CA PRO A 203 3.63 7.17 -0.33
C PRO A 203 5.03 7.76 -0.14
N LEU A 204 5.80 7.18 0.79
CA LEU A 204 7.23 7.44 0.92
C LEU A 204 8.01 6.33 0.27
N VAL A 205 8.94 6.66 -0.63
CA VAL A 205 9.74 5.70 -1.39
C VAL A 205 11.21 5.79 -0.96
N ALA A 206 11.73 4.73 -0.36
CA ALA A 206 13.15 4.58 -0.05
C ALA A 206 13.91 3.88 -1.17
N SER A 207 15.15 4.33 -1.39
CA SER A 207 16.07 3.80 -2.41
C SER A 207 15.52 3.80 -3.84
N ASN A 208 14.42 4.52 -4.10
CA ASN A 208 13.66 4.41 -5.34
C ASN A 208 13.23 2.94 -5.63
N MET A 209 13.05 2.13 -4.58
CA MET A 209 12.82 0.69 -4.66
C MET A 209 11.68 0.20 -3.78
N TYR A 210 11.41 0.82 -2.64
CA TYR A 210 10.36 0.36 -1.73
C TYR A 210 9.53 1.50 -1.17
N CYS A 211 8.23 1.31 -1.07
CA CYS A 211 7.36 2.14 -0.25
C CYS A 211 7.55 1.75 1.22
N VAL A 212 7.90 2.74 2.05
CA VAL A 212 8.34 2.56 3.44
C VAL A 212 7.52 3.36 4.45
N GLY A 213 6.44 4.01 4.01
CA GLY A 213 5.63 4.87 4.84
C GLY A 213 4.74 5.80 4.02
N ALA A 214 4.25 6.85 4.67
CA ALA A 214 3.43 7.88 4.04
C ALA A 214 3.77 9.28 4.58
N ALA A 215 3.78 10.27 3.69
CA ALA A 215 3.71 11.69 4.02
C ALA A 215 2.24 12.10 4.10
N ILE A 216 1.93 12.97 5.05
CA ILE A 216 0.62 13.59 5.24
C ILE A 216 0.80 15.08 5.04
N VAL A 217 0.06 15.62 4.09
CA VAL A 217 0.01 17.05 3.79
C VAL A 217 -1.36 17.55 4.16
N ALA A 218 -1.43 18.29 5.28
CA ALA A 218 -2.67 18.77 5.85
C ALA A 218 -2.78 20.29 5.68
N VAL A 219 -3.91 20.76 5.18
CA VAL A 219 -4.27 22.18 5.15
C VAL A 219 -5.44 22.40 6.10
N LYS A 220 -5.28 23.36 7.00
CA LYS A 220 -6.35 23.74 7.92
C LYS A 220 -6.23 25.21 8.30
N ASP A 221 -7.32 25.95 8.19
CA ASP A 221 -7.39 27.36 8.60
C ASP A 221 -6.27 28.21 7.95
N GLY A 222 -5.95 27.95 6.68
CA GLY A 222 -4.89 28.64 5.93
C GLY A 222 -3.46 28.27 6.31
N GLN A 223 -3.28 27.20 7.09
CA GLN A 223 -1.99 26.68 7.52
C GLN A 223 -1.71 25.33 6.85
N LEU A 224 -0.52 25.19 6.28
CA LEU A 224 -0.01 23.92 5.77
C LEU A 224 0.80 23.21 6.86
N THR A 225 0.57 21.92 7.05
CA THR A 225 1.40 21.06 7.91
C THR A 225 1.79 19.81 7.14
N VAL A 226 3.10 19.57 7.03
CA VAL A 226 3.64 18.33 6.45
C VAL A 226 4.17 17.47 7.58
N SER A 227 3.68 16.25 7.68
CA SER A 227 4.18 15.24 8.62
C SER A 227 4.39 13.93 7.88
N TYR A 228 5.02 12.96 8.53
CA TYR A 228 5.20 11.66 7.92
C TYR A 228 5.24 10.56 8.97
N GLN A 229 4.95 9.35 8.53
CA GLN A 229 5.10 8.13 9.31
C GLN A 229 5.79 7.08 8.46
N THR A 230 6.72 6.35 9.08
CA THR A 230 7.39 5.21 8.46
C THR A 230 6.85 3.90 9.01
N LEU A 231 7.05 2.82 8.27
CA LEU A 231 6.84 1.46 8.79
C LEU A 231 7.75 1.19 10.01
N ASP A 232 7.31 0.27 10.87
CA ASP A 232 8.11 -0.19 12.00
C ASP A 232 9.36 -0.92 11.53
N GLY A 233 10.53 -0.48 12.01
CA GLY A 233 11.83 -1.01 11.60
C GLY A 233 12.55 -0.18 10.54
N ILE A 234 11.96 0.93 10.10
CA ILE A 234 12.67 1.99 9.38
C ILE A 234 13.37 2.90 10.40
N THR A 235 14.69 3.02 10.30
CA THR A 235 15.47 3.96 11.13
C THR A 235 15.68 5.24 10.34
N VAL A 236 15.18 6.38 10.83
CA VAL A 236 15.45 7.70 10.25
C VAL A 236 16.67 8.32 10.93
N HIS A 237 17.67 8.71 10.15
CA HIS A 237 18.91 9.34 10.62
C HIS A 237 18.89 10.86 10.49
N SER A 238 18.32 11.36 9.39
CA SER A 238 18.17 12.79 9.16
C SER A 238 16.93 13.08 8.32
N GLU A 239 16.40 14.28 8.52
CA GLU A 239 15.19 14.78 7.88
C GLU A 239 15.53 15.90 6.91
N TYR A 240 14.83 15.94 5.77
CA TYR A 240 14.84 17.08 4.87
C TYR A 240 13.46 17.31 4.27
N LEU A 241 12.99 18.55 4.38
CA LEU A 241 11.72 19.02 3.82
C LEU A 241 11.92 20.40 3.19
N ALA A 242 11.45 20.57 1.97
CA ALA A 242 11.37 21.84 1.27
C ALA A 242 10.08 21.96 0.46
N ILE A 243 9.62 23.20 0.29
CA ILE A 243 8.45 23.54 -0.51
C ILE A 243 8.90 24.57 -1.53
N TYR A 244 8.60 24.33 -2.79
CA TYR A 244 8.98 25.20 -3.90
C TYR A 244 7.74 25.72 -4.61
N PRO A 245 7.76 26.98 -5.09
CA PRO A 245 6.67 27.54 -5.89
C PRO A 245 6.60 26.91 -7.28
N ASP A 246 7.74 26.49 -7.82
CA ASP A 246 7.88 25.99 -9.20
C ASP A 246 9.08 25.05 -9.35
N ILE A 247 9.21 24.47 -10.54
CA ILE A 247 10.27 23.51 -10.87
C ILE A 247 11.63 24.19 -10.98
N GLU A 248 11.69 25.45 -11.42
CA GLU A 248 12.92 26.22 -11.52
C GLU A 248 13.57 26.43 -10.16
N ALA A 249 12.79 26.81 -9.14
CA ALA A 249 13.26 26.94 -7.76
C ALA A 249 13.70 25.59 -7.19
N ALA A 250 12.91 24.53 -7.41
CA ALA A 250 13.26 23.18 -6.95
C ALA A 250 14.58 22.69 -7.57
N VAL A 251 14.81 22.95 -8.85
CA VAL A 251 16.05 22.60 -9.55
C VAL A 251 17.23 23.42 -9.04
N ALA A 252 17.06 24.74 -8.92
CA ALA A 252 18.14 25.64 -8.51
C ALA A 252 18.73 25.24 -7.15
N ASP A 253 17.88 24.88 -6.19
CA ASP A 253 18.30 24.52 -4.84
C ASP A 253 18.85 23.09 -4.74
N ASN A 254 18.43 22.17 -5.61
CA ASN A 254 18.75 20.73 -5.47
C ASN A 254 19.62 20.17 -6.60
N ALA A 255 20.26 21.02 -7.42
CA ALA A 255 21.04 20.59 -8.57
C ALA A 255 22.22 19.68 -8.19
N THR A 256 22.92 20.00 -7.09
CA THR A 256 24.13 19.27 -6.66
C THR A 256 23.90 18.46 -5.39
N GLU A 257 23.37 19.07 -4.34
CA GLU A 257 22.97 18.44 -3.08
C GLU A 257 21.67 19.10 -2.62
N LEU A 258 21.04 18.58 -1.58
CA LEU A 258 19.88 19.24 -0.97
C LEU A 258 20.24 20.66 -0.53
N GLY A 259 19.49 21.65 -1.01
CA GLY A 259 19.75 23.07 -0.75
C GLY A 259 19.18 23.59 0.57
N GLY A 260 19.43 24.86 0.89
CA GLY A 260 18.70 25.60 1.94
C GLY A 260 18.72 25.01 3.37
N GLU A 261 17.92 25.62 4.24
CA GLU A 261 17.59 25.05 5.55
C GLU A 261 16.33 24.19 5.43
N SER A 262 16.38 22.96 5.94
CA SER A 262 15.21 22.09 5.98
C SER A 262 14.12 22.69 6.85
N LEU A 263 12.91 22.75 6.31
CA LEU A 263 11.69 22.95 7.09
C LEU A 263 11.52 21.81 8.11
N LYS A 264 10.74 22.06 9.16
CA LYS A 264 10.48 21.07 10.22
C LYS A 264 9.13 20.40 10.02
N PHE A 265 9.13 19.07 10.04
CA PHE A 265 7.90 18.29 10.01
C PHE A 265 7.01 18.60 11.22
N GLY A 266 5.69 18.54 11.00
CA GLY A 266 4.67 18.79 12.01
C GLY A 266 4.56 20.25 12.48
N LYS A 267 5.27 21.18 11.83
CA LYS A 267 5.13 22.61 12.12
C LYS A 267 4.19 23.27 11.10
N PRO A 268 3.23 24.09 11.57
CA PRO A 268 2.40 24.90 10.69
C PRO A 268 3.24 25.89 9.88
N ILE A 269 2.89 26.06 8.62
CA ILE A 269 3.47 26.98 7.65
C ILE A 269 2.34 27.85 7.11
N SER A 270 2.46 29.18 7.22
CA SER A 270 1.45 30.12 6.73
C SER A 270 1.43 30.11 5.21
N ILE A 271 0.29 29.71 4.63
CA ILE A 271 0.14 29.76 3.17
C ILE A 271 0.24 31.21 2.69
N ALA A 272 -0.36 32.16 3.43
CA ALA A 272 -0.35 33.57 3.07
C ALA A 272 1.04 34.21 3.20
N ASP A 273 1.74 33.95 4.31
CA ASP A 273 2.97 34.67 4.64
C ASP A 273 4.24 33.92 4.20
N ASP A 274 4.32 32.62 4.48
CA ASP A 274 5.53 31.82 4.21
C ASP A 274 5.55 31.29 2.78
N LEU A 275 4.37 31.04 2.19
CA LEU A 275 4.24 30.56 0.79
C LEU A 275 3.74 31.65 -0.17
N ALA A 276 3.67 32.91 0.27
CA ALA A 276 3.23 34.07 -0.52
C ALA A 276 1.83 33.92 -1.16
N GLY A 277 0.94 33.15 -0.53
CA GLY A 277 -0.39 32.85 -1.03
C GLY A 277 -0.44 31.79 -2.13
N ASN A 278 0.68 31.13 -2.46
CA ASN A 278 0.70 30.07 -3.46
C ASN A 278 -0.05 28.85 -2.96
N THR A 279 -1.00 28.39 -3.77
CA THR A 279 -1.87 27.25 -3.46
C THR A 279 -1.58 26.01 -4.31
N SER A 280 -0.70 26.12 -5.29
CA SER A 280 -0.09 24.98 -5.99
C SER A 280 1.40 25.05 -5.71
N VAL A 281 1.94 24.00 -5.10
CA VAL A 281 3.34 23.96 -4.67
C VAL A 281 3.98 22.62 -5.01
N LEU A 282 5.31 22.61 -5.12
CA LEU A 282 6.09 21.37 -5.22
C LEU A 282 6.68 21.02 -3.87
N LEU A 283 6.31 19.85 -3.37
CA LEU A 283 6.83 19.32 -2.12
C LEU A 283 8.04 18.41 -2.40
N LEU A 284 9.16 18.69 -1.73
CA LEU A 284 10.34 17.82 -1.72
C LEU A 284 10.60 17.35 -0.30
N MET A 285 10.62 16.04 -0.12
CA MET A 285 11.03 15.39 1.11
C MET A 285 12.13 14.39 0.76
N CYS A 286 13.24 14.41 1.49
CA CYS A 286 14.42 13.58 1.22
C CYS A 286 15.12 13.16 2.53
N ASN A 287 14.47 12.31 3.30
CA ASN A 287 15.04 11.82 4.57
C ASN A 287 16.13 10.76 4.32
N ASN A 288 17.10 10.67 5.23
CA ASN A 288 18.08 9.58 5.24
C ASN A 288 17.59 8.46 6.16
N VAL A 289 17.47 7.25 5.63
CA VAL A 289 16.92 6.10 6.35
C VAL A 289 17.75 4.83 6.18
N THR A 290 17.69 3.94 7.16
CA THR A 290 18.12 2.54 7.04
C THR A 290 16.93 1.62 7.21
N TYR A 291 16.84 0.59 6.38
CA TYR A 291 15.82 -0.45 6.48
C TYR A 291 16.34 -1.79 5.99
N ASN A 292 15.62 -2.87 6.31
CA ASN A 292 15.88 -4.20 5.79
C ASN A 292 14.64 -4.72 5.03
N THR A 293 14.81 -5.71 4.16
CA THR A 293 13.71 -6.29 3.38
C THR A 293 12.67 -7.04 4.19
N ASP A 294 12.92 -7.28 5.47
CA ASP A 294 12.02 -8.00 6.38
C ASP A 294 11.11 -7.06 7.18
N VAL A 295 11.26 -5.74 6.99
CA VAL A 295 10.31 -4.76 7.53
C VAL A 295 8.91 -5.10 7.04
N LYS A 296 8.01 -5.33 7.99
CA LYS A 296 6.62 -5.68 7.70
C LYS A 296 5.94 -4.51 7.00
N GLY A 297 5.22 -4.82 5.93
CA GLY A 297 4.50 -3.81 5.14
C GLY A 297 5.33 -3.15 4.03
N LEU A 298 6.60 -3.53 3.83
CA LEU A 298 7.37 -3.07 2.68
C LEU A 298 6.67 -3.46 1.38
N CYS A 299 6.48 -2.48 0.50
CA CYS A 299 5.96 -2.69 -0.84
C CYS A 299 7.02 -2.33 -1.87
N ARG A 300 7.18 -3.14 -2.92
CA ARG A 300 8.14 -2.85 -3.98
C ARG A 300 7.62 -1.72 -4.88
N PHE A 301 8.46 -0.70 -5.06
CA PHE A 301 8.21 0.42 -5.94
C PHE A 301 8.94 0.23 -7.27
N TYR A 302 8.21 0.42 -8.37
CA TYR A 302 8.75 0.46 -9.72
C TYR A 302 8.19 1.69 -10.43
N SER A 303 9.05 2.67 -10.74
CA SER A 303 8.62 3.87 -11.49
C SER A 303 8.11 3.57 -12.89
N SER A 304 8.47 2.40 -13.43
CA SER A 304 8.04 1.93 -14.76
C SER A 304 6.76 1.11 -14.72
N ALA A 305 6.20 0.83 -13.54
CA ALA A 305 4.89 0.18 -13.46
C ALA A 305 3.84 1.08 -14.14
N PRO A 306 2.95 0.56 -15.01
CA PRO A 306 2.06 1.39 -15.82
C PRO A 306 1.26 2.42 -15.01
N ASN A 307 0.67 2.01 -13.90
CA ASN A 307 -0.09 2.90 -13.02
C ASN A 307 0.76 3.99 -12.35
N ILE A 308 2.01 3.69 -12.00
CA ILE A 308 2.94 4.68 -11.43
C ILE A 308 3.43 5.64 -12.51
N LYS A 309 3.67 5.11 -13.70
CA LYS A 309 4.05 5.92 -14.86
C LYS A 309 2.93 6.91 -15.22
N ASP A 310 1.69 6.43 -15.35
CA ASP A 310 0.53 7.27 -15.66
C ASP A 310 0.32 8.34 -14.60
N LEU A 311 0.48 7.98 -13.31
CA LEU A 311 0.44 8.94 -12.20
C LEU A 311 1.55 10.00 -12.32
N PHE A 312 2.78 9.60 -12.64
CA PHE A 312 3.90 10.53 -12.79
C PHE A 312 3.77 11.41 -14.03
N GLU A 313 3.17 10.93 -15.11
CA GLU A 313 2.83 11.73 -16.28
C GLU A 313 1.75 12.76 -15.92
N HIS A 314 0.73 12.36 -15.17
CA HIS A 314 -0.28 13.30 -14.66
C HIS A 314 0.31 14.37 -13.74
N MET A 315 1.16 13.97 -12.77
CA MET A 315 1.87 14.92 -11.90
C MET A 315 2.76 15.88 -12.71
N GLN A 316 3.43 15.39 -13.74
CA GLN A 316 4.23 16.22 -14.63
C GLN A 316 3.40 17.26 -15.37
N ASP A 317 2.18 16.93 -15.76
CA ASP A 317 1.28 17.87 -16.42
C ASP A 317 0.74 18.94 -15.47
N ILE A 318 0.70 18.66 -14.15
CA ILE A 318 0.41 19.67 -13.12
C ILE A 318 1.60 20.61 -12.88
N ILE A 319 2.83 20.10 -13.02
CA ILE A 319 4.07 20.87 -12.77
C ILE A 319 4.35 21.89 -13.90
N LYS A 320 3.89 21.64 -15.13
CA LYS A 320 4.09 22.50 -16.30
C LYS A 320 3.11 23.68 -16.33
#